data_AF-A0A921YX24-F1
#
_entry.id   AF-A0A921YX24-F1
#
_cell.length_a   1.000
_cell.length_b   1.000
_cell.length_c   1.000
_cell.angle_alpha   90.00
_cell.angle_beta   90.00
_cell.angle_gamma   90.00
#
_symmetry.space_group_name_H-M   'P 1'
#
loop_
_entity.id
_entity.type
_entity.pdbx_description
1 polymer ?
#
loop_
_entity_poly.entity_id
_entity_poly.type
_entity_poly.pdbx_seq_one_letter_code
_entity_poly.pdbx_strand_id
1 'polypeptide(L)'
;MKNFMQEYERNLRHIKENQKEIYTSINRYTEQNTELEIKILTMIIFEEIERSFQYLYDRLETLENAVTVSHVGKLHPSIIDPSYLIEELNFIQNTIDVNVAFDPNIRNIHLWETAITVKAYSTNGTVNFILEIPLVAKQLYNLLYLYSIPTNHNIILIPKNPIMILGNNEFAYRPEPCNTITKDEVICRHLQWQDLRQSNDCIAQLLQHLEPHNCTYATATYEDNIIQQIKDNTWIVALKQEEVIKTTCGNDIQYQRNKGVFLITIDNNCNVQVKERILTTHQKYINVRETIPLPRAHQAPQTMPTKIKLQNIELDNLKQLYSKCVPRNPRVP
;
A
#
# COMPACT_ATOMS: atom_id res chain seq x y z
N MET A 1 4.44 -7.33 -27.32
CA MET A 1 3.77 -6.92 -28.56
C MET A 1 3.87 -8.00 -29.60
N LYS A 2 5.06 -8.57 -29.92
CA LYS A 2 5.16 -9.67 -30.88
C LYS A 2 4.31 -10.88 -30.49
N ASN A 3 4.35 -11.40 -29.26
CA ASN A 3 3.57 -12.60 -28.92
C ASN A 3 2.05 -12.37 -28.84
N PHE A 4 1.57 -11.27 -28.22
CA PHE A 4 0.14 -10.92 -28.22
C PHE A 4 -0.38 -10.58 -29.63
N MET A 5 0.39 -9.81 -30.42
CA MET A 5 0.03 -9.55 -31.82
C MET A 5 0.12 -10.82 -32.65
N GLN A 6 1.05 -11.74 -32.38
CA GLN A 6 1.14 -13.03 -33.03
C GLN A 6 -0.02 -13.95 -32.64
N GLU A 7 -0.50 -13.90 -31.40
CA GLU A 7 -1.66 -14.65 -30.94
C GLU A 7 -2.96 -14.05 -31.50
N TYR A 8 -3.06 -12.72 -31.57
CA TYR A 8 -4.13 -12.02 -32.27
C TYR A 8 -4.13 -12.36 -33.77
N GLU A 9 -2.97 -12.29 -34.42
CA GLU A 9 -2.79 -12.69 -35.83
C GLU A 9 -3.06 -14.17 -36.02
N ARG A 10 -2.70 -15.04 -35.08
CA ARG A 10 -2.97 -16.48 -35.10
C ARG A 10 -4.46 -16.74 -34.98
N ASN A 11 -5.17 -16.08 -34.06
CA ASN A 11 -6.61 -16.23 -33.91
C ASN A 11 -7.37 -15.66 -35.11
N LEU A 12 -6.93 -14.51 -35.66
CA LEU A 12 -7.45 -14.00 -36.93
C LEU A 12 -7.18 -14.95 -38.09
N ARG A 13 -6.02 -15.61 -38.10
CA ARG A 13 -5.67 -16.60 -39.11
C ARG A 13 -6.56 -17.84 -38.97
N HIS A 14 -6.78 -18.34 -37.76
CA HIS A 14 -7.74 -19.42 -37.50
C HIS A 14 -9.15 -19.03 -37.92
N ILE A 15 -9.65 -17.85 -37.56
CA ILE A 15 -10.97 -17.39 -38.02
C ILE A 15 -11.04 -17.34 -39.55
N LYS A 16 -9.99 -16.85 -40.22
CA LYS A 16 -9.93 -16.82 -41.70
C LYS A 16 -9.82 -18.22 -42.31
N GLU A 17 -9.07 -19.12 -41.70
CA GLU A 17 -8.95 -20.52 -42.11
C GLU A 17 -10.29 -21.23 -41.96
N ASN A 18 -10.96 -21.08 -40.83
CA ASN A 18 -12.31 -21.59 -40.56
C ASN A 18 -13.32 -21.04 -41.57
N GLN A 19 -13.29 -19.72 -41.85
CA GLN A 19 -14.13 -19.11 -42.89
C GLN A 19 -13.89 -19.72 -44.27
N LYS A 20 -12.63 -20.01 -44.60
CA LYS A 20 -12.27 -20.66 -45.86
C LYS A 20 -12.75 -22.12 -45.88
N GLU A 21 -12.60 -22.86 -44.80
CA GLU A 21 -13.08 -24.24 -44.69
C GLU A 21 -14.61 -24.33 -44.77
N ILE A 22 -15.32 -23.41 -44.12
CA ILE A 22 -16.76 -23.24 -44.24
C ILE A 22 -17.13 -22.97 -45.69
N TYR A 23 -16.48 -22.01 -46.35
CA TYR A 23 -16.74 -21.69 -47.76
C TYR A 23 -16.50 -22.88 -48.69
N THR A 24 -15.43 -23.63 -48.46
CA THR A 24 -15.09 -24.82 -49.25
C THR A 24 -16.07 -25.96 -49.01
N SER A 25 -16.53 -26.12 -47.77
CA SER A 25 -17.52 -27.13 -47.38
C SER A 25 -18.91 -26.78 -47.93
N ILE A 26 -19.29 -25.50 -47.95
CA ILE A 26 -20.52 -25.02 -48.60
C ILE A 26 -20.48 -25.26 -50.11
N ASN A 27 -19.34 -25.01 -50.77
CA ASN A 27 -19.20 -25.28 -52.20
C ASN A 27 -19.25 -26.78 -52.52
N ARG A 28 -18.70 -27.64 -51.66
CA ARG A 28 -18.84 -29.10 -51.82
C ARG A 28 -20.26 -29.59 -51.55
N TYR A 29 -20.97 -28.96 -50.62
CA TYR A 29 -22.37 -29.25 -50.35
C TYR A 29 -23.23 -29.05 -51.61
N THR A 30 -22.96 -28.01 -52.42
CA THR A 30 -23.67 -27.76 -53.68
C THR A 30 -23.40 -28.78 -54.80
N GLU A 31 -22.38 -29.64 -54.66
CA GLU A 31 -21.95 -30.61 -55.70
C GLU A 31 -22.26 -32.08 -55.32
N GLN A 32 -22.87 -32.33 -54.16
CA GLN A 32 -23.05 -33.69 -53.62
C GLN A 32 -24.37 -34.37 -53.98
N ASN A 33 -24.32 -35.70 -54.09
CA ASN A 33 -25.46 -36.55 -54.49
C ASN A 33 -25.96 -37.49 -53.38
N THR A 34 -25.28 -37.61 -52.23
CA THR A 34 -25.67 -38.55 -51.15
C THR A 34 -25.98 -37.87 -49.82
N GLU A 35 -27.01 -38.35 -49.14
CA GLU A 35 -27.52 -37.78 -47.87
C GLU A 35 -26.48 -37.83 -46.73
N LEU A 36 -25.62 -38.86 -46.71
CA LEU A 36 -24.59 -39.02 -45.68
C LEU A 36 -23.49 -37.97 -45.81
N GLU A 37 -23.03 -37.69 -47.03
CA GLU A 37 -21.99 -36.69 -47.29
C GLU A 37 -22.49 -35.28 -46.93
N ILE A 38 -23.75 -34.98 -47.26
CA ILE A 38 -24.44 -33.75 -46.90
C ILE A 38 -24.48 -33.55 -45.38
N LYS A 39 -24.79 -34.61 -44.61
CA LYS A 39 -24.80 -34.57 -43.14
C LYS A 39 -23.42 -34.32 -42.55
N ILE A 40 -22.37 -34.98 -43.06
CA ILE A 40 -21.00 -34.80 -42.59
C ILE A 40 -20.52 -33.37 -42.84
N LEU A 41 -20.74 -32.84 -44.05
CA LEU A 41 -20.35 -31.46 -44.37
C LEU A 41 -21.09 -30.43 -43.52
N THR A 42 -22.38 -30.67 -43.27
CA THR A 42 -23.19 -29.80 -42.42
C THR A 42 -22.64 -29.77 -40.99
N MET A 43 -22.25 -30.93 -40.44
CA MET A 43 -21.63 -31.04 -39.12
C MET A 43 -20.31 -30.25 -39.04
N ILE A 44 -19.43 -30.39 -40.04
CA ILE A 44 -18.17 -29.65 -40.10
C ILE A 44 -18.41 -28.13 -40.15
N ILE A 45 -19.38 -27.68 -40.95
CA ILE A 45 -19.73 -26.24 -41.01
C ILE A 45 -20.19 -25.74 -39.64
N PHE A 46 -21.04 -26.49 -38.95
CA PHE A 46 -21.51 -26.11 -37.61
C PHE A 46 -20.37 -26.07 -36.58
N GLU A 47 -19.47 -27.05 -36.57
CA GLU A 47 -18.31 -27.08 -35.67
C GLU A 47 -17.40 -25.86 -35.87
N GLU A 48 -17.14 -25.48 -37.13
CA GLU A 48 -16.29 -24.33 -37.43
C GLU A 48 -16.96 -22.99 -37.11
N ILE A 49 -18.27 -22.91 -37.28
CA ILE A 49 -19.07 -21.75 -36.83
C ILE A 49 -19.01 -21.65 -35.30
N GLU A 50 -19.23 -22.75 -34.58
CA GLU A 50 -19.20 -22.79 -33.12
C GLU A 50 -17.84 -22.36 -32.58
N ARG A 51 -16.75 -22.91 -33.13
CA ARG A 51 -15.38 -22.51 -32.78
C ARG A 51 -15.14 -21.02 -33.03
N SER A 52 -15.63 -20.48 -34.14
CA SER A 52 -15.49 -19.05 -34.45
C SER A 52 -16.25 -18.17 -33.44
N PHE A 53 -17.45 -18.58 -33.03
CA PHE A 53 -18.22 -17.90 -31.99
C PHE A 53 -17.53 -17.97 -30.64
N GLN A 54 -16.95 -19.11 -30.26
CA GLN A 54 -16.19 -19.23 -29.03
C GLN A 54 -15.02 -18.25 -29.00
N TYR A 55 -14.24 -18.14 -30.08
CA TYR A 55 -13.14 -17.19 -30.15
C TYR A 55 -13.60 -15.72 -30.05
N LEU A 56 -14.73 -15.38 -30.66
CA LEU A 56 -15.32 -14.04 -30.51
C LEU A 56 -15.76 -13.78 -29.08
N TYR A 57 -16.40 -14.76 -28.45
CA TYR A 57 -16.87 -14.68 -27.08
C TYR A 57 -15.70 -14.45 -26.11
N ASP A 58 -14.66 -15.28 -26.17
CA ASP A 58 -13.47 -15.16 -25.31
C ASP A 58 -12.80 -13.78 -25.44
N ARG A 59 -12.82 -13.19 -26.66
CA ARG A 59 -12.27 -11.86 -26.92
C ARG A 59 -13.14 -10.75 -26.36
N LEU A 60 -14.47 -10.86 -26.46
CA LEU A 60 -15.38 -9.91 -25.85
C LEU A 60 -15.25 -9.94 -24.32
N GLU A 61 -15.17 -11.13 -23.72
CA GLU A 61 -14.95 -11.30 -22.29
C GLU A 61 -13.61 -10.69 -21.84
N THR A 62 -12.52 -10.93 -22.59
CA THR A 62 -11.22 -10.33 -22.30
C THR A 62 -11.27 -8.80 -22.34
N LEU A 63 -11.94 -8.23 -23.34
CA LEU A 63 -12.10 -6.79 -23.48
C LEU A 63 -12.95 -6.19 -22.37
N GLU A 64 -14.06 -6.83 -22.02
CA GLU A 64 -14.93 -6.43 -20.91
C GLU A 64 -14.16 -6.42 -19.59
N ASN A 65 -13.40 -7.48 -19.30
CA ASN A 65 -12.56 -7.55 -18.13
C ASN A 65 -11.50 -6.44 -18.12
N ALA A 66 -10.80 -6.21 -19.23
CA ALA A 66 -9.79 -5.16 -19.35
C ALA A 66 -10.37 -3.76 -19.12
N VAL A 67 -11.54 -3.46 -19.68
CA VAL A 67 -12.23 -2.18 -19.46
C VAL A 67 -12.67 -2.05 -18.00
N THR A 68 -13.25 -3.09 -17.44
CA THR A 68 -13.76 -3.10 -16.05
C THR A 68 -12.64 -2.86 -15.04
N VAL A 69 -11.53 -3.60 -15.15
CA VAL A 69 -10.39 -3.44 -14.22
C VAL A 69 -9.64 -2.13 -14.42
N SER A 70 -9.64 -1.58 -15.64
CA SER A 70 -9.06 -0.26 -15.90
C SER A 70 -9.86 0.88 -15.26
N HIS A 71 -11.19 0.74 -15.12
CA HIS A 71 -12.02 1.72 -14.43
C HIS A 71 -11.70 1.84 -12.93
N VAL A 72 -11.23 0.76 -12.31
CA VAL A 72 -10.73 0.78 -10.92
C VAL A 72 -9.23 1.11 -10.83
N GLY A 73 -8.59 1.42 -11.97
CA GLY A 73 -7.19 1.84 -12.06
C GLY A 73 -6.17 0.74 -11.79
N LYS A 74 -6.58 -0.53 -11.82
CA LYS A 74 -5.73 -1.69 -11.50
C LYS A 74 -5.25 -2.41 -12.75
N LEU A 75 -4.05 -2.97 -12.67
CA LEU A 75 -3.53 -3.84 -13.72
C LEU A 75 -4.17 -5.23 -13.61
N HIS A 76 -4.38 -5.86 -14.77
CA HIS A 76 -4.89 -7.22 -14.88
C HIS A 76 -4.29 -7.88 -16.14
N PRO A 77 -4.10 -9.21 -16.15
CA PRO A 77 -3.60 -9.93 -17.34
C PRO A 77 -4.42 -9.73 -18.62
N SER A 78 -5.69 -9.38 -18.52
CA SER A 78 -6.54 -9.06 -19.69
C SER A 78 -6.12 -7.77 -20.41
N ILE A 79 -5.40 -6.86 -19.74
CA ILE A 79 -4.89 -5.61 -20.34
C ILE A 79 -3.56 -5.86 -21.04
N ILE A 80 -2.66 -6.60 -20.40
CA ILE A 80 -1.34 -6.91 -20.92
C ILE A 80 -0.91 -8.30 -20.46
N ASP A 81 -0.33 -9.08 -21.38
CA ASP A 81 0.26 -10.36 -21.04
C ASP A 81 1.41 -10.19 -20.02
N PRO A 82 1.42 -10.95 -18.92
CA PRO A 82 2.47 -10.90 -17.90
C PRO A 82 3.89 -11.06 -18.44
N SER A 83 4.11 -12.01 -19.35
CA SER A 83 5.45 -12.29 -19.90
C SER A 83 5.93 -11.09 -20.70
N TYR A 84 5.02 -10.48 -21.47
CA TYR A 84 5.35 -9.28 -22.24
C TYR A 84 5.63 -8.06 -21.35
N LEU A 85 4.85 -7.85 -20.29
CA LEU A 85 5.12 -6.79 -19.33
C LEU A 85 6.53 -6.92 -18.74
N ILE A 86 6.95 -8.14 -18.39
CA ILE A 86 8.29 -8.41 -17.88
C ILE A 86 9.37 -8.08 -18.92
N GLU A 87 9.18 -8.44 -20.19
CA GLU A 87 10.12 -8.07 -21.26
C GLU A 87 10.29 -6.55 -21.39
N GLU A 88 9.19 -5.80 -21.37
CA GLU A 88 9.21 -4.33 -21.45
C GLU A 88 9.85 -3.69 -20.21
N LEU A 89 9.57 -4.20 -19.01
CA LEU A 89 10.20 -3.71 -17.79
C LEU A 89 11.71 -3.96 -17.78
N ASN A 90 12.15 -5.13 -18.27
CA ASN A 90 13.58 -5.42 -18.48
C ASN A 90 14.21 -4.45 -19.50
N PHE A 91 13.49 -4.16 -20.59
CA PHE A 91 13.96 -3.19 -21.58
C PHE A 91 14.12 -1.79 -20.97
N ILE A 92 13.13 -1.33 -20.19
CA ILE A 92 13.17 -0.04 -19.48
C ILE A 92 14.37 0.01 -18.53
N GLN A 93 14.55 -1.00 -17.69
CA GLN A 93 15.64 -1.06 -16.71
C GLN A 93 17.03 -1.06 -17.36
N ASN A 94 17.18 -1.71 -18.52
CA ASN A 94 18.47 -1.80 -19.20
C ASN A 94 18.79 -0.58 -20.08
N THR A 95 17.76 0.14 -20.54
CA THR A 95 17.93 1.25 -21.49
C THR A 95 17.97 2.60 -20.79
N ILE A 96 17.25 2.72 -19.67
CA ILE A 96 17.08 3.97 -18.93
C ILE A 96 17.78 3.74 -17.57
N ASP A 97 18.72 4.60 -17.17
CA ASP A 97 19.38 4.54 -15.84
C ASP A 97 18.40 4.95 -14.73
N VAL A 98 17.33 4.17 -14.58
CA VAL A 98 16.27 4.30 -13.60
C VAL A 98 16.10 2.98 -12.88
N ASN A 99 15.67 3.07 -11.62
CA ASN A 99 15.39 1.87 -10.84
C ASN A 99 13.90 1.62 -10.89
N VAL A 100 13.60 0.40 -11.28
CA VAL A 100 12.28 -0.18 -11.19
C VAL A 100 12.00 -0.60 -9.75
N ALA A 101 10.72 -0.55 -9.36
CA ALA A 101 10.29 -0.86 -7.99
C ALA A 101 10.67 -2.28 -7.53
N PHE A 102 10.65 -3.25 -8.45
CA PHE A 102 10.98 -4.64 -8.20
C PHE A 102 11.79 -5.22 -9.36
N ASP A 103 12.46 -6.34 -9.15
CA ASP A 103 13.09 -7.05 -10.26
C ASP A 103 12.02 -7.49 -11.28
N PRO A 104 12.21 -7.20 -12.57
CA PRO A 104 11.27 -7.57 -13.63
C PRO A 104 11.44 -9.05 -13.96
N ASN A 105 10.82 -9.89 -13.14
CA ASN A 105 10.72 -11.32 -13.35
C ASN A 105 9.29 -11.79 -13.09
N ILE A 106 8.94 -12.96 -13.65
CA ILE A 106 7.58 -13.50 -13.54
C ILE A 106 7.17 -13.81 -12.10
N ARG A 107 8.12 -14.09 -11.19
CA ARG A 107 7.83 -14.38 -9.78
C ARG A 107 7.26 -13.14 -9.08
N ASN A 108 7.71 -11.96 -9.49
CA ASN A 108 7.30 -10.67 -8.95
C ASN A 108 6.09 -10.06 -9.68
N ILE A 109 5.42 -10.78 -10.58
CA ILE A 109 4.32 -10.22 -11.39
C ILE A 109 3.19 -9.62 -10.54
N HIS A 110 2.80 -10.31 -9.46
CA HIS A 110 1.76 -9.85 -8.55
C HIS A 110 2.10 -8.53 -7.84
N LEU A 111 3.40 -8.27 -7.59
CA LEU A 111 3.88 -7.00 -7.04
C LEU A 111 3.72 -5.90 -8.09
N TRP A 112 4.06 -6.19 -9.34
CA TRP A 112 3.88 -5.28 -10.47
C TRP A 112 2.42 -4.95 -10.73
N GLU A 113 1.52 -5.93 -10.66
CA GLU A 113 0.07 -5.72 -10.78
C GLU A 113 -0.49 -4.78 -9.70
N THR A 114 0.07 -4.86 -8.50
CA THR A 114 -0.32 -3.99 -7.38
C THR A 114 0.26 -2.58 -7.50
N ALA A 115 1.46 -2.45 -8.08
CA ALA A 115 2.20 -1.19 -8.12
C ALA A 115 1.86 -0.31 -9.33
N ILE A 116 1.54 -0.92 -10.48
CA ILE A 116 1.22 -0.22 -11.72
C ILE A 116 -0.21 0.31 -11.66
N THR A 117 -0.39 1.58 -12.00
CA THR A 117 -1.71 2.19 -12.15
C THR A 117 -2.10 2.20 -13.62
N VAL A 118 -3.33 1.80 -13.91
CA VAL A 118 -3.87 1.81 -15.27
C VAL A 118 -4.78 3.02 -15.45
N LYS A 119 -4.62 3.72 -16.57
CA LYS A 119 -5.60 4.68 -17.07
C LYS A 119 -6.13 4.18 -18.41
N ALA A 120 -7.44 4.28 -18.62
CA ALA A 120 -8.04 3.92 -19.89
C ALA A 120 -8.85 5.08 -20.46
N TYR A 121 -8.81 5.21 -21.78
CA TYR A 121 -9.68 6.11 -22.52
C TYR A 121 -10.09 5.46 -23.84
N SER A 122 -11.33 5.70 -24.23
CA SER A 122 -11.87 5.25 -25.50
C SER A 122 -11.88 6.42 -26.48
N THR A 123 -11.40 6.17 -27.69
CA THR A 123 -11.64 7.03 -28.86
C THR A 123 -12.43 6.24 -29.91
N ASN A 124 -12.82 6.86 -31.02
CA ASN A 124 -13.62 6.18 -32.05
C ASN A 124 -12.95 4.89 -32.55
N GLY A 125 -13.49 3.75 -32.09
CA GLY A 125 -13.06 2.41 -32.49
C GLY A 125 -11.83 1.86 -31.76
N THR A 126 -11.27 2.56 -30.77
CA THR A 126 -10.11 2.04 -30.00
C THR A 126 -10.24 2.29 -28.50
N VAL A 127 -9.80 1.31 -27.72
CA VAL A 127 -9.61 1.42 -26.27
C VAL A 127 -8.12 1.49 -26.02
N ASN A 128 -7.67 2.56 -25.39
CA ASN A 128 -6.26 2.80 -25.13
C ASN A 128 -5.99 2.67 -23.62
N PHE A 129 -5.01 1.84 -23.28
CA PHE A 129 -4.55 1.65 -21.90
C PHE A 129 -3.19 2.31 -21.72
N ILE A 130 -3.06 3.17 -20.72
CA ILE A 130 -1.81 3.79 -20.29
C ILE A 130 -1.40 3.12 -18.98
N LEU A 131 -0.21 2.53 -18.97
CA LEU A 131 0.39 1.91 -17.78
C LEU A 131 1.35 2.90 -17.12
N GLU A 132 1.03 3.34 -15.91
CA GLU A 132 1.91 4.17 -15.10
C GLU A 132 2.82 3.28 -14.26
N ILE A 133 4.05 3.09 -14.75
CA ILE A 133 5.06 2.26 -14.10
C ILE A 133 5.79 3.10 -13.03
N PRO A 134 5.77 2.71 -11.75
CA PRO A 134 6.49 3.42 -10.71
C PRO A 134 8.00 3.24 -10.85
N LEU A 135 8.70 4.36 -10.93
CA LEU A 135 10.15 4.42 -10.78
C LEU A 135 10.48 4.78 -9.34
N VAL A 136 11.50 4.14 -8.78
CA VAL A 136 11.90 4.33 -7.38
C VAL A 136 13.32 4.86 -7.27
N ALA A 137 13.60 5.56 -6.18
CA ALA A 137 14.96 5.95 -5.83
C ALA A 137 15.78 4.72 -5.42
N LYS A 138 17.11 4.73 -5.64
CA LYS A 138 18.02 3.67 -5.15
C LYS A 138 18.06 3.61 -3.62
N GLN A 139 17.67 4.69 -2.95
CA GLN A 139 17.83 4.86 -1.53
C GLN A 139 16.64 4.29 -0.75
N LEU A 140 16.95 3.50 0.28
CA LEU A 140 15.97 3.05 1.25
C LEU A 140 15.70 4.17 2.26
N TYR A 141 14.42 4.30 2.61
CA TYR A 141 13.95 5.29 3.58
C TYR A 141 13.25 4.58 4.74
N ASN A 142 13.36 5.17 5.94
CA ASN A 142 12.67 4.68 7.13
C ASN A 142 11.29 5.32 7.23
N LEU A 143 10.26 4.48 7.38
CA LEU A 143 8.90 4.95 7.64
C LEU A 143 8.68 5.08 9.15
N LEU A 144 8.57 6.32 9.63
CA LEU A 144 8.36 6.64 11.03
C LEU A 144 6.90 6.96 11.32
N TYR A 145 6.34 6.26 12.31
CA TYR A 145 5.01 6.51 12.86
C TYR A 145 5.15 7.36 14.12
N LEU A 146 4.57 8.56 14.09
CA LEU A 146 4.70 9.57 15.12
C LEU A 146 3.45 9.56 16.02
N TYR A 147 3.63 9.11 17.26
CA TYR A 147 2.58 9.08 18.27
C TYR A 147 2.74 10.23 19.27
N SER A 148 1.70 11.02 19.45
CA SER A 148 1.65 12.07 20.48
C SER A 148 1.26 11.46 21.83
N ILE A 149 2.22 11.38 22.75
CA ILE A 149 2.00 10.78 24.08
C ILE A 149 2.15 11.84 25.18
N PRO A 150 1.24 11.91 26.18
CA PRO A 150 1.31 12.92 27.23
C PRO A 150 2.52 12.72 28.13
N THR A 151 3.21 13.82 28.43
CA THR A 151 4.24 13.88 29.47
C THR A 151 3.63 13.84 30.88
N ASN A 152 4.47 13.74 31.92
CA ASN A 152 4.05 13.82 33.32
C ASN A 152 3.29 15.12 33.67
N HIS A 153 3.47 16.18 32.88
CA HIS A 153 2.76 17.45 33.03
C HIS A 153 1.53 17.56 32.11
N ASN A 154 1.07 16.45 31.53
CA ASN A 154 -0.06 16.40 30.61
C ASN A 154 0.13 17.23 29.34
N ILE A 155 1.37 17.48 28.94
CA ILE A 155 1.70 18.19 27.69
C ILE A 155 1.98 17.15 26.61
N ILE A 156 1.38 17.33 25.43
CA ILE A 156 1.67 16.55 24.23
C ILE A 156 2.31 17.44 23.16
N LEU A 157 3.20 16.84 22.38
CA LEU A 157 3.72 17.42 21.14
C LEU A 157 2.90 16.88 19.97
N ILE A 158 2.35 17.78 19.15
CA ILE A 158 1.53 17.44 17.99
C ILE A 158 2.41 17.58 16.74
N PRO A 159 2.79 16.47 16.08
CA PRO A 159 3.53 16.53 14.82
C PRO A 159 2.64 17.13 13.72
N LYS A 160 3.24 17.69 12.67
CA LYS A 160 2.47 18.21 11.52
C LYS A 160 1.69 17.12 10.79
N ASN A 161 2.22 15.89 10.79
CA ASN A 161 1.62 14.71 10.19
C ASN A 161 1.98 13.48 11.04
N PRO A 162 1.09 12.47 11.16
CA PRO A 162 1.38 11.27 11.94
C PRO A 162 2.47 10.39 11.34
N ILE A 163 2.87 10.60 10.08
CA ILE A 163 3.81 9.72 9.39
C ILE A 163 4.87 10.54 8.65
N MET A 164 6.12 10.21 8.92
CA MET A 164 7.30 10.81 8.31
C MET A 164 8.12 9.74 7.60
N ILE A 165 8.63 10.08 6.42
CA ILE A 165 9.60 9.27 5.67
C ILE A 165 10.95 9.93 5.88
N LEU A 166 11.91 9.19 6.43
CA LEU A 166 13.23 9.68 6.80
C LEU A 166 14.32 9.02 5.96
N GLY A 167 15.10 9.83 5.26
CA GLY A 167 16.32 9.42 4.58
C GLY A 167 17.57 9.86 5.35
N ASN A 168 18.73 9.75 4.71
CA ASN A 168 20.00 10.09 5.38
C ASN A 168 20.14 11.60 5.65
N ASN A 169 19.72 12.44 4.70
CA ASN A 169 19.84 13.90 4.79
C ASN A 169 18.54 14.63 4.43
N GLU A 170 17.45 13.90 4.21
CA GLU A 170 16.18 14.46 3.78
C GLU A 170 15.03 13.73 4.45
N PHE A 171 13.88 14.40 4.51
CA PHE A 171 12.65 13.81 5.00
C PHE A 171 11.45 14.38 4.25
N ALA A 172 10.34 13.64 4.30
CA ALA A 172 9.07 14.10 3.78
C ALA A 172 7.95 13.67 4.72
N TYR A 173 6.96 14.53 4.89
CA TYR A 173 5.70 14.12 5.51
C TYR A 173 4.78 13.51 4.46
N ARG A 174 3.95 12.57 4.89
CA ARG A 174 3.05 11.85 4.02
C ARG A 174 1.66 12.50 3.97
N PRO A 175 1.28 13.26 2.93
CA PRO A 175 -0.05 13.87 2.86
C PRO A 175 -1.17 12.83 2.63
N GLU A 176 -0.87 11.74 1.92
CA GLU A 176 -1.84 10.73 1.47
C GLU A 176 -1.36 9.30 1.78
N PRO A 177 -2.26 8.31 1.98
CA PRO A 177 -1.84 6.92 2.17
C PRO A 177 -1.02 6.40 0.98
N CYS A 178 0.14 5.80 1.26
CA CYS A 178 0.96 5.17 0.23
C CYS A 178 0.35 3.84 -0.22
N ASN A 179 0.64 3.43 -1.46
CA ASN A 179 0.21 2.14 -1.98
C ASN A 179 0.98 1.04 -1.26
N THR A 180 0.26 0.23 -0.50
CA THR A 180 0.85 -0.91 0.20
C THR A 180 1.08 -2.03 -0.81
N ILE A 181 2.33 -2.49 -0.91
CA ILE A 181 2.71 -3.54 -1.84
C ILE A 181 2.78 -4.87 -1.09
N THR A 182 3.48 -4.86 0.04
CA THR A 182 3.58 -6.00 0.95
C THR A 182 3.27 -5.53 2.38
N LYS A 183 3.38 -6.41 3.38
CA LYS A 183 3.19 -6.00 4.78
C LYS A 183 4.22 -4.96 5.24
N ASP A 184 5.42 -5.00 4.66
CA ASP A 184 6.56 -4.22 5.09
C ASP A 184 7.00 -3.15 4.08
N GLU A 185 6.50 -3.20 2.84
CA GLU A 185 6.90 -2.30 1.76
C GLU A 185 5.72 -1.49 1.21
N VAL A 186 5.97 -0.18 1.04
CA VAL A 186 5.00 0.78 0.53
C VAL A 186 5.63 1.66 -0.53
N ILE A 187 4.86 2.00 -1.57
CA ILE A 187 5.26 2.97 -2.60
C ILE A 187 4.48 4.26 -2.41
N CYS A 188 5.20 5.35 -2.19
CA CYS A 188 4.65 6.67 -1.96
C CYS A 188 4.84 7.55 -3.20
N ARG A 189 3.84 8.37 -3.53
CA ARG A 189 3.89 9.34 -4.63
C ARG A 189 3.79 10.77 -4.09
N HIS A 190 4.25 11.74 -4.87
CA HIS A 190 4.13 13.18 -4.59
C HIS A 190 4.71 13.63 -3.24
N LEU A 191 5.87 13.08 -2.86
CA LEU A 191 6.55 13.49 -1.63
C LEU A 191 7.22 14.85 -1.81
N GLN A 192 7.00 15.74 -0.85
CA GLN A 192 7.70 17.02 -0.76
C GLN A 192 8.90 16.85 0.15
N TRP A 193 10.05 16.53 -0.45
CA TRP A 193 11.32 16.37 0.26
C TRP A 193 11.81 17.69 0.82
N GLN A 194 12.31 17.64 2.04
CA GLN A 194 12.94 18.74 2.75
C GLN A 194 14.32 18.28 3.23
N ASP A 195 15.30 19.18 3.16
CA ASP A 195 16.61 18.93 3.75
C ASP A 195 16.47 18.79 5.27
N LEU A 196 16.98 17.69 5.81
CA LEU A 196 16.91 17.39 7.23
C LEU A 196 17.73 18.42 8.03
N ARG A 197 18.97 18.69 7.60
CA ARG A 197 19.96 19.52 8.32
C ARG A 197 19.60 21.00 8.36
N GLN A 198 18.90 21.47 7.35
CA GLN A 198 18.50 22.87 7.22
C GLN A 198 17.04 23.10 7.64
N SER A 199 16.35 22.07 8.14
CA SER A 199 14.93 22.16 8.45
C SER A 199 14.66 22.95 9.74
N ASN A 200 13.64 23.81 9.66
CA ASN A 200 12.98 24.40 10.83
C ASN A 200 11.78 23.56 11.30
N ASP A 201 11.66 22.31 10.85
CA ASP A 201 10.62 21.40 11.29
C ASP A 201 10.92 20.83 12.68
N CYS A 202 9.94 20.94 13.58
CA CYS A 202 10.04 20.49 14.96
C CYS A 202 10.51 19.02 15.10
N ILE A 203 9.93 18.09 14.33
CA ILE A 203 10.29 16.66 14.46
C ILE A 203 11.66 16.41 13.84
N ALA A 204 11.95 17.05 12.70
CA ALA A 204 13.28 16.96 12.07
C ALA A 204 14.40 17.44 13.01
N GLN A 205 14.17 18.54 13.73
CA GLN A 205 15.12 19.09 14.71
C GLN A 205 15.29 18.13 15.90
N LEU A 206 14.18 17.56 16.41
CA LEU A 206 14.22 16.56 17.48
C LEU A 206 15.04 15.31 17.10
N LEU A 207 14.87 14.80 15.88
CA LEU A 207 15.62 13.65 15.36
C LEU A 207 17.13 13.94 15.21
N GLN A 208 17.49 15.20 15.04
CA GLN A 208 18.88 15.66 14.96
C GLN A 208 19.47 16.06 16.31
N HIS A 209 18.73 15.82 17.39
CA HIS A 209 19.11 16.23 18.74
C HIS A 209 19.29 17.74 18.92
N LEU A 210 18.62 18.55 18.09
CA LEU A 210 18.59 20.01 18.22
C LEU A 210 17.45 20.45 19.14
N GLU A 211 17.55 21.66 19.70
CA GLU A 211 16.45 22.29 20.41
C GLU A 211 15.38 22.71 19.39
N PRO A 212 14.15 22.16 19.47
CA PRO A 212 13.21 22.34 18.38
C PRO A 212 12.46 23.67 18.51
N HIS A 213 12.37 24.37 17.40
CA HIS A 213 11.57 25.58 17.24
C HIS A 213 10.28 25.24 16.47
N ASN A 214 9.23 26.06 16.61
CA ASN A 214 7.95 25.89 15.89
C ASN A 214 7.22 24.55 16.16
N CYS A 215 7.39 23.97 17.33
CA CYS A 215 6.59 22.83 17.76
C CYS A 215 5.19 23.26 18.20
N THR A 216 4.18 22.47 17.82
CA THR A 216 2.82 22.64 18.32
C THR A 216 2.65 21.79 19.57
N TYR A 217 2.36 22.45 20.70
CA TYR A 217 2.08 21.78 21.97
C TYR A 217 0.60 21.93 22.34
N ALA A 218 0.06 20.92 23.02
CA ALA A 218 -1.27 20.97 23.58
C ALA A 218 -1.31 20.33 24.96
N THR A 219 -2.29 20.71 25.77
CA THR A 219 -2.57 20.04 27.04
C THR A 219 -3.53 18.89 26.80
N ALA A 220 -3.13 17.68 27.13
CA ALA A 220 -3.94 16.49 27.04
C ALA A 220 -4.59 16.16 28.39
N THR A 221 -5.90 15.96 28.41
CA THR A 221 -6.61 15.41 29.57
C THR A 221 -7.07 13.99 29.28
N TYR A 222 -6.79 13.09 30.21
CA TYR A 222 -7.22 11.69 30.17
C TYR A 222 -7.70 11.26 31.57
N GLU A 223 -8.83 10.54 31.62
CA GLU A 223 -9.41 10.08 32.88
C GLU A 223 -8.76 8.78 33.34
N ASP A 224 -8.51 7.87 32.39
CA ASP A 224 -7.95 6.53 32.60
C ASP A 224 -6.62 6.32 31.87
N ASN A 225 -5.91 5.25 32.26
CA ASN A 225 -4.68 4.80 31.62
C ASN A 225 -4.88 4.57 30.11
N ILE A 226 -3.93 5.01 29.30
CA ILE A 226 -3.94 4.78 27.86
C ILE A 226 -3.13 3.52 27.58
N ILE A 227 -3.74 2.52 26.96
CA ILE A 227 -3.06 1.29 26.54
C ILE A 227 -3.44 1.03 25.09
N GLN A 228 -2.48 1.13 24.19
CA GLN A 228 -2.68 0.95 22.75
C GLN A 228 -1.64 0.03 22.15
N GLN A 229 -2.11 -0.93 21.34
CA GLN A 229 -1.25 -1.76 20.52
C GLN A 229 -0.72 -0.95 19.33
N ILE A 230 0.60 -0.96 19.11
CA ILE A 230 1.24 -0.26 17.97
C ILE A 230 1.75 -1.22 16.90
N LYS A 231 2.13 -2.44 17.29
CA LYS A 231 2.57 -3.53 16.43
C LYS A 231 2.18 -4.86 17.06
N ASP A 232 2.38 -5.94 16.34
CA ASP A 232 2.30 -7.28 16.92
C ASP A 232 3.19 -7.35 18.16
N ASN A 233 2.59 -7.74 19.29
CA ASN A 233 3.24 -7.90 20.59
C ASN A 233 3.87 -6.63 21.20
N THR A 234 3.54 -5.42 20.73
CA THR A 234 4.03 -4.17 21.32
C THR A 234 2.92 -3.17 21.61
N TRP A 235 2.92 -2.62 22.83
CA TRP A 235 1.94 -1.66 23.31
C TRP A 235 2.59 -0.40 23.85
N ILE A 236 2.02 0.76 23.53
CA ILE A 236 2.25 2.01 24.25
C ILE A 236 1.34 2.01 25.48
N VAL A 237 1.94 2.24 26.65
CA VAL A 237 1.21 2.37 27.91
C VAL A 237 1.53 3.73 28.55
N ALA A 238 0.49 4.51 28.83
CA ALA A 238 0.56 5.75 29.60
C ALA A 238 -0.29 5.60 30.86
N LEU A 239 0.38 5.50 32.01
CA LEU A 239 -0.26 5.37 33.31
C LEU A 239 -0.40 6.72 33.99
N LYS A 240 -1.63 7.09 34.34
CA LYS A 240 -1.94 8.35 35.02
C LYS A 240 -1.39 8.40 36.45
N GLN A 241 -1.50 7.26 37.13
CA GLN A 241 -1.03 7.04 38.48
C GLN A 241 -0.09 5.83 38.49
N GLU A 242 0.58 5.60 39.62
CA GLU A 242 1.40 4.40 39.77
C GLU A 242 0.50 3.16 39.79
N GLU A 243 0.76 2.20 38.92
CA GLU A 243 0.00 0.96 38.80
C GLU A 243 0.92 -0.26 38.88
N VAL A 244 0.36 -1.39 39.35
CA VAL A 244 1.04 -2.67 39.36
C VAL A 244 0.84 -3.35 38.01
N ILE A 245 1.96 -3.69 37.37
CA ILE A 245 2.02 -4.51 36.16
C ILE A 245 2.43 -5.91 36.58
N LYS A 246 1.62 -6.89 36.21
CA LYS A 246 1.91 -8.30 36.45
C LYS A 246 2.25 -8.98 35.14
N THR A 247 3.47 -9.49 35.03
CA THR A 247 3.93 -10.30 33.89
C THR A 247 3.92 -11.77 34.30
N THR A 248 3.23 -12.61 33.52
CA THR A 248 3.15 -14.06 33.76
C THR A 248 3.67 -14.80 32.54
N CYS A 249 4.79 -15.50 32.68
CA CYS A 249 5.45 -16.26 31.62
C CYS A 249 5.59 -17.72 32.06
N GLY A 250 4.69 -18.61 31.60
CA GLY A 250 4.64 -19.97 32.12
C GLY A 250 4.38 -19.99 33.64
N ASN A 251 5.37 -20.47 34.42
CA ASN A 251 5.30 -20.49 35.89
C ASN A 251 5.90 -19.24 36.55
N ASP A 252 6.60 -18.40 35.80
CA ASP A 252 7.26 -17.22 36.34
C ASP A 252 6.27 -16.05 36.39
N ILE A 253 6.11 -15.47 37.58
CA ILE A 253 5.26 -14.31 37.81
C ILE A 253 6.13 -13.18 38.35
N GLN A 254 6.14 -12.06 37.64
CA GLN A 254 6.83 -10.85 38.04
C GLN A 254 5.83 -9.70 38.26
N TYR A 255 6.10 -8.88 39.26
CA TYR A 255 5.32 -7.69 39.58
C TYR A 255 6.23 -6.48 39.54
N GLN A 256 5.82 -5.46 38.81
CA GLN A 256 6.52 -4.18 38.73
C GLN A 256 5.55 -3.03 38.97
N ARG A 257 5.97 -2.01 39.72
CA ARG A 257 5.23 -0.76 39.83
C ARG A 257 5.81 0.26 38.87
N ASN A 258 4.95 0.83 38.03
CA ASN A 258 5.36 1.82 37.05
C ASN A 258 4.39 3.00 37.06
N LYS A 259 4.91 4.16 36.64
CA LYS A 259 4.14 5.40 36.42
C LYS A 259 4.66 6.08 35.16
N GLY A 260 3.79 6.80 34.46
CA GLY A 260 4.16 7.55 33.27
C GLY A 260 4.05 6.71 32.00
N VAL A 261 4.87 7.06 31.00
CA VAL A 261 4.80 6.52 29.64
C VAL A 261 5.94 5.54 29.38
N PHE A 262 5.62 4.36 28.87
CA PHE A 262 6.60 3.36 28.49
C PHE A 262 6.04 2.42 27.42
N LEU A 263 6.95 1.68 26.78
CA LEU A 263 6.62 0.61 25.84
C LEU A 263 6.62 -0.72 26.58
N ILE A 264 5.61 -1.54 26.32
CA ILE A 264 5.59 -2.95 26.73
C ILE A 264 5.75 -3.78 25.46
N THR A 265 6.80 -4.58 25.39
CA THR A 265 6.98 -5.63 24.40
C THR A 265 6.82 -6.97 25.12
N ILE A 266 5.94 -7.84 24.60
CA ILE A 266 5.63 -9.11 25.23
C ILE A 266 6.27 -10.24 24.43
N ASP A 267 7.11 -11.03 25.10
CA ASP A 267 7.71 -12.21 24.52
C ASP A 267 6.71 -13.37 24.40
N ASN A 268 7.01 -14.32 23.52
CA ASN A 268 6.16 -15.49 23.30
C ASN A 268 5.95 -16.25 24.63
N ASN A 269 4.70 -16.58 24.94
CA ASN A 269 4.23 -17.28 26.16
C ASN A 269 4.10 -16.43 27.43
N CYS A 270 4.19 -15.11 27.30
CA CYS A 270 3.94 -14.18 28.40
C CYS A 270 2.58 -13.47 28.26
N ASN A 271 1.92 -13.25 29.38
CA ASN A 271 0.74 -12.38 29.49
C ASN A 271 1.08 -11.23 30.43
N VAL A 272 0.80 -10.00 30.00
CA VAL A 272 1.01 -8.82 30.83
C VAL A 272 -0.34 -8.24 31.25
N GLN A 273 -0.60 -8.22 32.54
CA GLN A 273 -1.77 -7.59 33.11
C GLN A 273 -1.43 -6.18 33.58
N VAL A 274 -2.16 -5.19 33.05
CA VAL A 274 -2.11 -3.78 33.47
C VAL A 274 -3.51 -3.40 33.91
N LYS A 275 -3.71 -3.19 35.22
CA LYS A 275 -5.05 -3.00 35.83
C LYS A 275 -5.98 -4.18 35.47
N GLU A 276 -7.08 -3.92 34.77
CA GLU A 276 -8.07 -4.91 34.34
C GLU A 276 -7.80 -5.47 32.93
N ARG A 277 -6.81 -4.94 32.20
CA ARG A 277 -6.50 -5.39 30.84
C ARG A 277 -5.40 -6.44 30.85
N ILE A 278 -5.63 -7.52 30.11
CA ILE A 278 -4.63 -8.57 29.86
C ILE A 278 -4.16 -8.42 28.42
N LEU A 279 -2.86 -8.19 28.26
CA LEU A 279 -2.17 -8.09 26.99
C LEU A 279 -1.59 -9.47 26.65
N THR A 280 -1.90 -9.98 25.46
CA THR A 280 -1.51 -11.33 25.02
C THR A 280 -0.95 -11.29 23.59
N THR A 281 -0.11 -12.26 23.24
CA THR A 281 0.54 -12.37 21.93
C THR A 281 -0.12 -13.44 21.06
N HIS A 282 -0.33 -13.16 19.78
CA HIS A 282 -0.84 -14.16 18.82
C HIS A 282 0.21 -14.64 17.79
N GLN A 283 1.43 -14.06 17.76
CA GLN A 283 2.46 -14.39 16.76
C GLN A 283 3.86 -14.56 17.36
N LYS A 284 4.64 -15.47 16.75
CA LYS A 284 6.01 -15.81 17.12
C LYS A 284 7.00 -14.72 16.68
N TYR A 285 7.44 -13.90 17.64
CA TYR A 285 8.71 -13.14 17.63
C TYR A 285 8.83 -11.94 16.66
N ILE A 286 9.18 -10.76 17.21
CA ILE A 286 9.79 -9.65 16.47
C ILE A 286 10.88 -9.02 17.35
N ASN A 287 12.05 -8.79 16.76
CA ASN A 287 13.16 -8.07 17.39
C ASN A 287 12.98 -6.57 17.15
N VAL A 288 12.64 -5.79 18.19
CA VAL A 288 12.57 -4.33 18.07
C VAL A 288 13.99 -3.78 18.05
N ARG A 289 14.48 -3.39 16.87
CA ARG A 289 15.71 -2.61 16.76
C ARG A 289 15.38 -1.13 16.98
N GLU A 290 15.96 -0.61 18.06
CA GLU A 290 16.28 0.80 18.31
C GLU A 290 15.09 1.74 18.55
N THR A 291 14.82 2.01 19.83
CA THR A 291 14.19 3.27 20.24
C THR A 291 15.22 4.39 20.06
N ILE A 292 14.97 5.36 19.19
CA ILE A 292 15.80 6.57 19.11
C ILE A 292 15.51 7.41 20.35
N PRO A 293 16.45 7.56 21.31
CA PRO A 293 16.22 8.38 22.48
C PRO A 293 16.23 9.85 22.05
N LEU A 294 15.07 10.48 22.03
CA LEU A 294 14.98 11.92 21.82
C LEU A 294 15.70 12.65 22.98
N PRO A 295 16.36 13.80 22.73
CA PRO A 295 16.92 14.61 23.81
C PRO A 295 15.84 14.96 24.83
N ARG A 296 16.25 15.15 26.08
CA ARG A 296 15.36 15.74 27.09
C ARG A 296 15.06 17.18 26.66
N ALA A 297 13.91 17.41 26.04
CA ALA A 297 13.49 18.75 25.69
C ALA A 297 13.42 19.60 26.98
N HIS A 298 14.14 20.72 26.98
CA HIS A 298 14.03 21.71 28.04
C HIS A 298 12.74 22.49 27.81
N GLN A 299 11.89 22.46 28.84
CA GLN A 299 10.69 23.28 29.10
C GLN A 299 9.84 23.68 27.88
N ALA A 300 8.64 23.10 27.79
CA ALA A 300 7.63 23.52 26.83
C ALA A 300 7.33 25.04 26.94
N PRO A 301 7.18 25.77 25.82
CA PRO A 301 6.81 27.19 25.83
C PRO A 301 5.46 27.44 26.55
N GLN A 302 5.35 28.59 27.22
CA GLN A 302 4.20 28.97 28.06
C GLN A 302 2.93 29.35 27.28
N THR A 303 2.95 29.40 25.94
CA THR A 303 1.80 29.78 25.13
C THR A 303 0.98 28.54 24.73
N MET A 304 0.02 28.17 25.58
CA MET A 304 -0.90 27.04 25.34
C MET A 304 -2.34 27.52 25.12
N PRO A 305 -2.91 27.41 23.91
CA PRO A 305 -4.33 27.69 23.69
C PRO A 305 -5.20 26.45 23.42
N THR A 306 -4.71 25.21 23.44
CA THR A 306 -5.53 24.05 23.03
C THR A 306 -5.55 22.91 24.06
N LYS A 307 -6.73 22.63 24.61
CA LYS A 307 -7.02 21.49 25.49
C LYS A 307 -7.60 20.35 24.66
N ILE A 308 -7.05 19.15 24.80
CA ILE A 308 -7.45 17.94 24.05
C ILE A 308 -7.85 16.85 25.04
N LYS A 309 -9.03 16.24 24.85
CA LYS A 309 -9.44 15.04 25.58
C LYS A 309 -9.00 13.79 24.81
N LEU A 310 -8.19 12.93 25.42
CA LEU A 310 -7.65 11.72 24.77
C LEU A 310 -8.53 10.47 24.95
N GLN A 311 -9.59 10.52 25.78
CA GLN A 311 -10.40 9.35 26.17
C GLN A 311 -11.08 8.58 25.01
N ASN A 312 -11.34 9.23 23.88
CA ASN A 312 -12.07 8.64 22.75
C ASN A 312 -11.26 8.64 21.45
N ILE A 313 -9.96 8.87 21.54
CA ILE A 313 -9.08 8.97 20.38
C ILE A 313 -8.09 7.83 20.51
N GLU A 314 -8.34 6.73 19.78
CA GLU A 314 -7.25 5.83 19.40
C GLU A 314 -6.10 6.72 18.91
N LEU A 315 -4.85 6.51 19.32
CA LEU A 315 -3.74 7.37 18.88
C LEU A 315 -3.65 7.40 17.34
N ASP A 316 -4.22 6.41 16.65
CA ASP A 316 -4.34 6.38 15.19
C ASP A 316 -5.38 7.40 14.63
N ASN A 317 -6.37 7.77 15.44
CA ASN A 317 -7.40 8.79 15.16
C ASN A 317 -6.96 10.23 15.49
N LEU A 318 -5.68 10.46 15.81
CA LEU A 318 -5.06 11.79 15.88
C LEU A 318 -5.26 12.60 14.57
N LYS A 319 -5.60 11.95 13.44
CA LYS A 319 -6.11 12.57 12.20
C LYS A 319 -7.17 13.65 12.44
N GLN A 320 -8.11 13.42 13.36
CA GLN A 320 -9.16 14.38 13.69
C GLN A 320 -8.68 15.55 14.57
N LEU A 321 -7.54 15.41 15.23
CA LEU A 321 -6.91 16.48 16.01
C LEU A 321 -6.02 17.36 15.14
N TYR A 322 -5.35 16.80 14.14
CA TYR A 322 -4.55 17.58 13.18
C TYR A 322 -5.42 18.59 12.40
N SER A 323 -6.65 18.24 12.04
CA SER A 323 -7.58 19.17 11.37
C SER A 323 -8.10 20.32 12.25
N LYS A 324 -8.01 20.17 13.58
CA LYS A 324 -8.43 21.19 14.56
C LYS A 324 -7.28 22.11 15.01
N CYS A 325 -6.03 21.64 14.92
CA CYS A 325 -4.85 22.37 15.43
C CYS A 325 -4.00 23.01 14.33
N VAL A 326 -4.11 22.55 13.07
CA VAL A 326 -3.40 23.15 11.93
C VAL A 326 -4.30 24.22 11.30
N PRO A 327 -3.88 25.49 11.20
CA PRO A 327 -4.65 26.50 10.48
C PRO A 327 -4.81 26.06 9.02
N ARG A 328 -6.05 26.06 8.52
CA ARG A 328 -6.33 25.83 7.09
C ARG A 328 -5.54 26.86 6.29
N ASN A 329 -4.54 26.43 5.55
CA ASN A 329 -3.88 27.30 4.59
C ASN A 329 -4.95 27.76 3.58
N PRO A 330 -5.13 29.07 3.34
CA PRO A 330 -6.04 29.53 2.32
C PRO A 330 -5.56 28.98 0.97
N ARG A 331 -6.51 28.48 0.19
CA ARG A 331 -6.29 27.99 -1.18
C ARG A 331 -5.48 29.04 -1.93
N VAL A 332 -4.29 28.67 -2.38
CA VAL A 332 -3.57 29.41 -3.41
C VAL A 332 -4.33 29.16 -4.72
N PRO A 333 -4.66 30.21 -5.50
CA PRO A 333 -5.52 30.12 -6.69
C PRO A 333 -4.96 29.23 -7.80
#